data_AF-A0A963ELZ2-F1
#
_entry.id   AF-A0A963ELZ2-F1
#
_cell.length_a   1.000
_cell.length_b   1.000
_cell.length_c   1.000
_cell.angle_alpha   90.00
_cell.angle_beta   90.00
_cell.angle_gamma   90.00
#
_symmetry.space_group_name_H-M   'P 1'
#
loop_
_entity.id
_entity.type
_entity.pdbx_description
1 polymer ?
#
loop_
_entity_poly.entity_id
_entity_poly.type
_entity_poly.pdbx_seq_one_letter_code
_entity_poly.pdbx_strand_id
1 'polypeptide(L)'
;SPWWNLDAPYLDVSDDYRQELIAFKNNFYPGTVQGVAEAAMRGEASALAPQVEGETTGTSYFHFALRDAFALLDSLGVGAAFSPAAIALNDGEDAQYYLTLAISQRSPDPCGLRADWMTYTRDAQGKPGALLLESLRSEACIHPVSLLGLPASIGQSAQDATLAVRLTSAFIRFEATLDLGRSQPVLPALDWVESGDRVCSLNGVCDASFYDGAILNQPLQRVGPDGITTRLLTTPWDAFIEAQPSQATVRPLPAIMAVNPWVNVTPLGVSTP
;
A
#
# COMPACT_ATOMS: atom_id res chain seq x y z
N SER A 1 1.60 0.55 -26.32
CA SER A 1 2.92 0.24 -25.71
C SER A 1 2.90 0.78 -24.30
N PRO A 2 3.33 0.04 -23.26
CA PRO A 2 3.44 0.55 -21.88
C PRO A 2 4.45 1.71 -21.73
N TRP A 3 5.07 2.12 -22.84
CA TRP A 3 6.07 3.18 -22.95
C TRP A 3 5.54 4.50 -23.52
N TRP A 4 4.22 4.72 -23.61
CA TRP A 4 3.65 5.94 -24.22
C TRP A 4 4.18 7.25 -23.57
N ASN A 5 4.57 7.19 -22.30
CA ASN A 5 5.16 8.33 -21.57
C ASN A 5 6.58 8.69 -22.06
N LEU A 6 7.32 7.76 -22.67
CA LEU A 6 8.65 8.02 -23.25
C LEU A 6 8.55 8.57 -24.69
N ASP A 7 7.40 8.43 -25.34
CA ASP A 7 7.15 8.91 -26.70
C ASP A 7 6.53 10.32 -26.70
N ALA A 8 6.37 10.96 -25.54
CA ALA A 8 5.75 12.26 -25.39
C ALA A 8 6.73 13.40 -25.75
N PRO A 9 6.35 14.35 -26.62
CA PRO A 9 7.25 15.37 -27.19
C PRO A 9 7.84 16.39 -26.19
N TYR A 10 7.45 16.31 -24.91
CA TYR A 10 7.97 17.16 -23.83
C TYR A 10 8.99 16.45 -22.93
N LEU A 11 9.21 15.15 -23.11
CA LEU A 11 10.26 14.39 -22.45
C LEU A 11 11.38 14.17 -23.46
N ASP A 12 12.30 15.13 -23.54
CA ASP A 12 13.50 15.04 -24.38
C ASP A 12 14.51 14.06 -23.74
N VAL A 13 14.12 12.79 -23.71
CA VAL A 13 14.99 11.69 -23.29
C VAL A 13 15.86 11.37 -24.49
N SER A 14 17.03 12.01 -24.55
CA SER A 14 18.03 11.70 -25.56
C SER A 14 18.38 10.21 -25.53
N ASP A 15 18.83 9.65 -26.67
CA ASP A 15 19.26 8.26 -26.73
C ASP A 15 20.36 7.96 -25.69
N ASP A 16 21.23 8.92 -25.40
CA ASP A 16 22.26 8.81 -24.37
C ASP A 16 21.64 8.72 -22.96
N TYR A 17 20.66 9.56 -22.62
CA TYR A 17 19.97 9.51 -21.33
C TYR A 17 19.13 8.23 -21.19
N ARG A 18 18.55 7.74 -22.29
CA ARG A 18 17.87 6.44 -22.34
C ARG A 18 18.85 5.30 -22.06
N GLN A 19 20.06 5.32 -22.64
CA GLN A 19 21.10 4.34 -22.36
C GLN A 19 21.61 4.42 -20.93
N GLU A 20 21.71 5.62 -20.34
CA GLU A 20 22.02 5.79 -18.92
C GLU A 20 20.93 5.21 -18.01
N LEU A 21 19.65 5.41 -18.31
CA LEU A 21 18.55 4.81 -17.54
C LEU A 21 18.53 3.28 -17.66
N ILE A 22 18.82 2.75 -18.86
CA ILE A 22 18.95 1.30 -19.10
C ILE A 22 20.17 0.74 -18.36
N ALA A 23 21.32 1.42 -18.40
CA ALA A 23 22.54 1.02 -17.72
C ALA A 23 22.39 1.12 -16.20
N PHE A 24 21.78 2.19 -15.69
CA PHE A 24 21.41 2.34 -14.29
C PHE A 24 20.50 1.19 -13.87
N LYS A 25 19.43 0.91 -14.60
CA LYS A 25 18.56 -0.25 -14.34
C LYS A 25 19.34 -1.56 -14.31
N ASN A 26 20.14 -1.83 -15.33
CA ASN A 26 20.86 -3.10 -15.46
C ASN A 26 22.00 -3.27 -14.44
N ASN A 27 22.59 -2.18 -13.96
CA ASN A 27 23.68 -2.22 -12.97
C ASN A 27 23.17 -2.10 -11.52
N PHE A 28 22.02 -1.44 -11.30
CA PHE A 28 21.47 -1.18 -9.97
C PHE A 28 20.55 -2.31 -9.48
N TYR A 29 19.75 -2.94 -10.36
CA TYR A 29 18.84 -4.04 -9.98
C TYR A 29 19.58 -5.28 -9.44
N PRO A 30 20.70 -5.73 -10.04
CA PRO A 30 21.54 -6.76 -9.44
C PRO A 30 22.17 -6.34 -8.11
N GLY A 31 22.42 -5.04 -7.91
CA GLY A 31 23.15 -4.53 -6.74
C GLY A 31 22.31 -4.29 -5.48
N THR A 32 20.99 -4.23 -5.55
CA THR A 32 20.16 -3.79 -4.41
C THR A 32 19.04 -4.73 -4.00
N VAL A 33 18.31 -5.33 -4.94
CA VAL A 33 17.16 -6.20 -4.61
C VAL A 33 17.37 -7.63 -5.08
N GLN A 34 17.83 -7.81 -6.32
CA GLN A 34 18.10 -9.15 -6.83
C GLN A 34 19.35 -9.76 -6.18
N GLY A 35 20.41 -8.98 -5.95
CA GLY A 35 21.59 -9.44 -5.22
C GLY A 35 21.30 -9.76 -3.75
N VAL A 36 20.40 -9.01 -3.10
CA VAL A 36 19.93 -9.33 -1.73
C VAL A 36 19.08 -10.60 -1.73
N ALA A 37 18.19 -10.78 -2.70
CA ALA A 37 17.44 -12.02 -2.86
C ALA A 37 18.35 -13.23 -3.15
N GLU A 38 19.34 -13.07 -4.03
CA GLU A 38 20.34 -14.10 -4.34
C GLU A 38 21.25 -14.40 -3.15
N ALA A 39 21.68 -13.38 -2.39
CA ALA A 39 22.45 -13.56 -1.17
C ALA A 39 21.60 -14.27 -0.11
N ALA A 40 20.32 -13.91 0.02
CA ALA A 40 19.40 -14.58 0.94
C ALA A 40 19.21 -16.06 0.58
N MET A 41 19.04 -16.39 -0.70
CA MET A 41 18.97 -17.78 -1.17
C MET A 41 20.28 -18.56 -0.96
N ARG A 42 21.44 -17.89 -1.07
CA ARG A 42 22.75 -18.47 -0.76
C ARG A 42 23.03 -18.58 0.74
N GLY A 43 22.14 -18.07 1.60
CA GLY A 43 22.34 -17.97 3.05
C GLY A 43 23.37 -16.92 3.46
N GLU A 44 23.76 -16.05 2.54
CA GLU A 44 24.72 -14.95 2.71
C GLU A 44 24.06 -13.69 3.29
N ALA A 45 22.72 -13.59 3.25
CA ALA A 45 21.93 -12.50 3.81
C ALA A 45 20.59 -13.00 4.38
N SER A 46 19.88 -12.18 5.16
CA SER A 46 18.52 -12.48 5.60
C SER A 46 17.52 -12.29 4.45
N ALA A 47 16.65 -13.27 4.20
CA ALA A 47 15.50 -13.11 3.29
C ALA A 47 14.44 -12.14 3.83
N LEU A 48 14.52 -11.85 5.14
CA LEU A 48 13.60 -10.98 5.85
C LEU A 48 14.28 -9.63 6.10
N ALA A 49 13.61 -8.56 5.66
CA ALA A 49 13.98 -7.20 5.99
C ALA A 49 13.18 -6.74 7.23
N PRO A 50 13.82 -6.37 8.34
CA PRO A 50 13.11 -5.77 9.47
C PRO A 50 12.58 -4.39 9.06
N GLN A 51 11.37 -4.08 9.50
CA GLN A 51 10.71 -2.82 9.20
C GLN A 51 9.89 -2.37 10.42
N VAL A 52 9.93 -1.08 10.71
CA VAL A 52 9.01 -0.45 11.65
C VAL A 52 8.11 0.49 10.86
N GLU A 53 6.80 0.43 11.09
CA GLU A 53 5.84 1.34 10.49
C GLU A 53 5.17 2.19 11.57
N GLY A 54 5.06 3.49 11.36
CA GLY A 54 4.36 4.37 12.28
C GLY A 54 5.22 4.93 13.43
N GLU A 55 6.56 4.83 13.33
CA GLU A 55 7.48 5.29 14.38
C GLU A 55 7.47 6.81 14.59
N THR A 56 7.62 7.58 13.50
CA THR A 56 7.63 9.04 13.56
C THR A 56 6.25 9.64 13.28
N THR A 57 5.56 9.07 12.29
CA THR A 57 4.23 9.51 11.86
C THR A 57 3.31 8.29 11.95
N GLY A 58 2.38 8.28 12.91
CA GLY A 58 1.48 7.12 13.12
C GLY A 58 0.71 6.72 11.86
N THR A 59 0.40 5.45 11.69
CA THR A 59 -0.31 5.00 10.49
C THR A 59 -1.80 5.34 10.60
N SER A 60 -2.38 5.92 9.56
CA SER A 60 -3.83 6.10 9.44
C SER A 60 -4.39 5.35 8.24
N TYR A 61 -5.60 4.83 8.38
CA TYR A 61 -6.33 4.13 7.35
C TYR A 61 -7.70 4.78 7.18
N PHE A 62 -8.06 5.12 5.94
CA PHE A 62 -9.39 5.60 5.58
C PHE A 62 -10.07 4.51 4.77
N HIS A 63 -11.17 3.97 5.31
CA HIS A 63 -11.88 2.85 4.71
C HIS A 63 -13.14 3.36 4.01
N PHE A 64 -13.18 3.17 2.69
CA PHE A 64 -14.32 3.52 1.86
C PHE A 64 -15.07 2.24 1.51
N ALA A 65 -16.38 2.21 1.80
CA ALA A 65 -17.21 1.09 1.39
C ALA A 65 -17.26 1.01 -0.15
N LEU A 66 -17.04 -0.18 -0.69
CA LEU A 66 -17.16 -0.44 -2.11
C LEU A 66 -18.63 -0.67 -2.48
N ARG A 67 -19.08 0.05 -3.52
CA ARG A 67 -20.39 -0.12 -4.15
C ARG A 67 -20.45 -1.40 -4.98
N ASP A 68 -19.36 -1.71 -5.68
CA ASP A 68 -19.20 -2.92 -6.48
C ASP A 68 -17.72 -3.33 -6.52
N ALA A 69 -17.36 -4.32 -5.70
CA ALA A 69 -15.99 -4.81 -5.61
C ALA A 69 -15.57 -5.66 -6.81
N PHE A 70 -16.52 -6.34 -7.47
CA PHE A 70 -16.23 -7.14 -8.66
C PHE A 70 -15.95 -6.22 -9.86
N ALA A 71 -16.79 -5.20 -10.07
CA ALA A 71 -16.57 -4.22 -11.14
C ALA A 71 -15.23 -3.47 -10.99
N LEU A 72 -14.79 -3.19 -9.75
CA LEU A 72 -13.46 -2.63 -9.50
C LEU A 72 -12.35 -3.55 -10.04
N LEU A 73 -12.35 -4.83 -9.65
CA LEU A 73 -11.32 -5.78 -10.11
C LEU A 73 -11.37 -6.06 -11.62
N ASP A 74 -12.57 -6.08 -12.20
CA ASP A 74 -12.76 -6.21 -13.64
C ASP A 74 -12.20 -4.99 -14.39
N SER A 75 -12.42 -3.78 -13.87
CA SER A 75 -11.86 -2.55 -14.46
C SER A 75 -10.33 -2.51 -14.49
N LEU A 76 -9.70 -3.23 -13.56
CA LEU A 76 -8.25 -3.39 -13.45
C LEU A 76 -7.71 -4.55 -14.31
N GLY A 77 -8.58 -5.39 -14.87
CA GLY A 77 -8.21 -6.56 -15.65
C GLY A 77 -7.60 -7.70 -14.82
N VAL A 78 -7.86 -7.74 -13.51
CA VAL A 78 -7.24 -8.69 -12.58
C VAL A 78 -8.22 -9.72 -11.99
N GLY A 79 -9.50 -9.68 -12.38
CA GLY A 79 -10.56 -10.56 -11.87
C GLY A 79 -10.34 -12.06 -12.11
N ALA A 80 -9.44 -12.45 -13.03
CA ALA A 80 -9.06 -13.85 -13.23
C ALA A 80 -8.03 -14.36 -12.19
N ALA A 81 -7.24 -13.46 -11.62
CA ALA A 81 -6.19 -13.79 -10.65
C ALA A 81 -6.63 -13.57 -9.21
N PHE A 82 -7.55 -12.62 -8.99
CA PHE A 82 -8.03 -12.21 -7.68
C PHE A 82 -9.56 -12.17 -7.66
N SER A 83 -10.16 -12.68 -6.59
CA SER A 83 -11.57 -12.46 -6.28
C SER A 83 -11.72 -11.47 -5.12
N PRO A 84 -12.75 -10.61 -5.08
CA PRO A 84 -12.96 -9.70 -3.96
C PRO A 84 -13.13 -10.44 -2.63
N ALA A 85 -12.58 -9.89 -1.55
CA ALA A 85 -12.78 -10.39 -0.20
C ALA A 85 -13.53 -9.35 0.64
N ALA A 86 -14.64 -9.78 1.25
CA ALA A 86 -15.22 -9.03 2.36
C ALA A 86 -14.36 -9.30 3.61
N ILE A 87 -14.05 -8.24 4.36
CA ILE A 87 -13.17 -8.28 5.53
C ILE A 87 -13.86 -7.55 6.68
N ALA A 88 -13.86 -8.16 7.87
CA ALA A 88 -14.14 -7.42 9.10
C ALA A 88 -12.90 -6.58 9.43
N LEU A 89 -13.07 -5.27 9.63
CA LEU A 89 -11.94 -4.39 9.97
C LEU A 89 -11.64 -4.43 11.47
N ASN A 90 -12.68 -4.44 12.30
CA ASN A 90 -12.54 -4.50 13.76
C ASN A 90 -13.19 -5.76 14.33
N ASP A 91 -12.70 -6.21 15.48
CA ASP A 91 -13.23 -7.39 16.15
C ASP A 91 -14.73 -7.25 16.46
N GLY A 92 -15.50 -8.27 16.12
CA GLY A 92 -16.95 -8.30 16.26
C GLY A 92 -17.76 -7.51 15.21
N GLU A 93 -17.13 -6.93 14.19
CA GLU A 93 -17.85 -6.29 13.07
C GLU A 93 -18.20 -7.28 11.94
N ASP A 94 -19.26 -6.97 11.20
CA ASP A 94 -19.59 -7.68 9.97
C ASP A 94 -18.58 -7.38 8.86
N ALA A 95 -18.21 -8.42 8.12
CA ALA A 95 -17.31 -8.29 6.99
C ALA A 95 -17.96 -7.54 5.82
N GLN A 96 -17.25 -6.57 5.24
CA GLN A 96 -17.70 -5.81 4.07
C GLN A 96 -16.55 -5.60 3.08
N TYR A 97 -16.88 -5.11 1.89
CA TYR A 97 -15.89 -4.77 0.86
C TYR A 97 -15.42 -3.33 1.02
N TYR A 98 -14.10 -3.16 1.05
CA TYR A 98 -13.49 -1.87 1.27
C TYR A 98 -12.41 -1.57 0.23
N LEU A 99 -12.32 -0.28 -0.10
CA LEU A 99 -11.12 0.34 -0.61
C LEU A 99 -10.51 1.15 0.52
N THR A 100 -9.26 0.85 0.86
CA THR A 100 -8.55 1.49 1.97
C THR A 100 -7.44 2.37 1.42
N LEU A 101 -7.41 3.64 1.86
CA LEU A 101 -6.24 4.49 1.75
C LEU A 101 -5.45 4.39 3.06
N ALA A 102 -4.22 3.87 3.00
CA ALA A 102 -3.29 3.86 4.13
C ALA A 102 -2.26 4.99 3.96
N ILE A 103 -2.10 5.82 5.00
CA ILE A 103 -1.02 6.81 5.11
C ILE A 103 -0.04 6.32 6.18
N SER A 104 1.19 6.04 5.78
CA SER A 104 2.19 5.48 6.68
C SER A 104 3.59 6.02 6.41
N GLN A 105 4.47 5.85 7.39
CA GLN A 105 5.90 6.06 7.24
C GLN A 105 6.62 4.83 7.78
N ARG A 106 7.59 4.32 7.01
CA ARG A 106 8.41 3.19 7.40
C ARG A 106 9.79 3.66 7.86
N SER A 107 10.44 2.84 8.68
CA SER A 107 11.78 3.07 9.20
C SER A 107 12.55 1.75 9.15
N PRO A 108 13.73 1.71 8.50
CA PRO A 108 14.30 2.75 7.63
C PRO A 108 13.57 2.81 6.28
N ASP A 109 13.25 4.01 5.78
CA ASP A 109 12.67 4.18 4.44
C ASP A 109 13.02 5.54 3.81
N PRO A 110 13.83 5.57 2.74
CA PRO A 110 14.16 6.81 2.07
C PRO A 110 13.00 7.39 1.25
N CYS A 111 11.90 6.65 1.04
CA CYS A 111 10.74 7.12 0.28
C CYS A 111 9.85 8.14 1.03
N GLY A 112 10.11 8.37 2.31
CA GLY A 112 9.31 9.27 3.16
C GLY A 112 7.91 8.73 3.45
N LEU A 113 6.91 9.61 3.45
CA LEU A 113 5.51 9.23 3.65
C LEU A 113 4.98 8.45 2.45
N ARG A 114 4.09 7.50 2.74
CA ARG A 114 3.45 6.61 1.79
C ARG A 114 1.95 6.85 1.80
N ALA A 115 1.34 6.81 0.62
CA ALA A 115 -0.10 6.72 0.46
C ALA A 115 -0.42 5.53 -0.44
N ASP A 116 -0.94 4.47 0.17
CA ASP A 116 -1.22 3.20 -0.48
C ASP A 116 -2.74 3.01 -0.59
N TRP A 117 -3.24 2.90 -1.81
CA TRP A 117 -4.63 2.51 -2.08
C TRP A 117 -4.68 1.00 -2.28
N MET A 118 -5.44 0.31 -1.45
CA MET A 118 -5.55 -1.15 -1.52
C MET A 118 -6.99 -1.61 -1.34
N THR A 119 -7.31 -2.75 -1.94
CA THR A 119 -8.54 -3.49 -1.67
C THR A 119 -8.19 -4.91 -1.20
N TYR A 120 -9.18 -5.63 -0.71
CA TYR A 120 -8.99 -6.95 -0.13
C TYR A 120 -9.45 -8.01 -1.12
N THR A 121 -8.63 -9.04 -1.28
CA THR A 121 -8.85 -10.11 -2.26
C THR A 121 -8.59 -11.47 -1.65
N ARG A 122 -9.07 -12.50 -2.33
CA ARG A 122 -8.62 -13.88 -2.14
C ARG A 122 -7.82 -14.31 -3.36
N ASP A 123 -6.73 -15.02 -3.11
CA ASP A 123 -5.99 -15.71 -4.16
C ASP A 123 -6.75 -16.96 -4.65
N ALA A 124 -6.20 -17.64 -5.66
CA ALA A 124 -6.78 -18.87 -6.21
C ALA A 124 -6.88 -20.02 -5.19
N GLN A 125 -6.17 -19.94 -4.06
CA GLN A 125 -6.23 -20.89 -2.95
C GLN A 125 -7.21 -20.45 -1.85
N GLY A 126 -7.92 -19.32 -2.03
CA GLY A 126 -8.90 -18.79 -1.11
C GLY A 126 -8.30 -18.01 0.08
N LYS A 127 -6.97 -17.82 0.12
CA LYS A 127 -6.31 -17.10 1.20
C LYS A 127 -6.57 -15.61 1.08
N PRO A 128 -6.96 -14.92 2.17
CA PRO A 128 -7.11 -13.48 2.15
C PRO A 128 -5.76 -12.80 1.91
N GLY A 129 -5.80 -11.66 1.27
CA GLY A 129 -4.66 -10.78 1.03
C GLY A 129 -5.13 -9.39 0.63
N ALA A 130 -4.20 -8.46 0.54
CA ALA A 130 -4.46 -7.13 0.00
C ALA A 130 -3.91 -7.01 -1.43
N LEU A 131 -4.64 -6.30 -2.28
CA LEU A 131 -4.21 -5.90 -3.61
C LEU A 131 -3.95 -4.39 -3.61
N LEU A 132 -2.69 -4.02 -3.76
CA LEU A 132 -2.22 -2.65 -3.90
C LEU A 132 -2.53 -2.14 -5.31
N LEU A 133 -3.42 -1.15 -5.39
CA LEU A 133 -3.89 -0.54 -6.64
C LEU A 133 -3.02 0.63 -7.07
N GLU A 134 -2.63 1.46 -6.10
CA GLU A 134 -1.83 2.66 -6.31
C GLU A 134 -0.95 2.91 -5.09
N SER A 135 0.23 3.45 -5.34
CA SER A 135 1.24 3.60 -4.32
C SER A 135 2.06 4.86 -4.55
N LEU A 136 1.77 5.89 -3.75
CA LEU A 136 2.39 7.21 -3.85
C LEU A 136 3.39 7.40 -2.71
N ARG A 137 4.44 8.18 -2.97
CA ARG A 137 5.54 8.44 -2.04
C ARG A 137 5.82 9.93 -1.98
N SER A 138 6.20 10.46 -0.82
CA SER A 138 6.57 11.87 -0.70
C SER A 138 7.91 12.18 -1.35
N GLU A 139 8.81 11.19 -1.37
CA GLU A 139 10.10 11.27 -2.05
C GLU A 139 10.14 10.34 -3.26
N ALA A 140 10.95 10.69 -4.25
CA ALA A 140 11.17 9.83 -5.42
C ALA A 140 11.86 8.54 -4.99
N CYS A 141 11.27 7.38 -5.30
CA CYS A 141 11.90 6.10 -5.00
C CYS A 141 11.45 4.97 -5.93
N ILE A 142 12.19 3.87 -5.87
CA ILE A 142 11.92 2.67 -6.66
C ILE A 142 10.77 1.89 -6.01
N HIS A 143 9.77 1.55 -6.81
CA HIS A 143 8.59 0.83 -6.35
C HIS A 143 8.21 -0.29 -7.34
N PRO A 144 7.84 -1.50 -6.87
CA PRO A 144 7.51 -2.60 -7.78
C PRO A 144 6.33 -2.33 -8.70
N VAL A 145 5.35 -1.49 -8.30
CA VAL A 145 4.19 -1.13 -9.14
C VAL A 145 4.59 -0.26 -10.34
N SER A 146 5.41 0.77 -10.12
CA SER A 146 5.67 1.84 -11.10
C SER A 146 7.12 1.90 -11.61
N LEU A 147 8.01 1.04 -11.11
CA LEU A 147 9.49 1.08 -11.20
C LEU A 147 10.13 2.39 -10.70
N LEU A 148 9.60 3.53 -11.11
CA LEU A 148 9.96 4.88 -10.67
C LEU A 148 8.68 5.61 -10.25
N GLY A 149 8.48 5.78 -8.95
CA GLY A 149 7.40 6.59 -8.42
C GLY A 149 7.77 8.07 -8.52
N LEU A 150 6.97 8.87 -9.24
CA LEU A 150 7.08 10.33 -9.16
C LEU A 150 6.64 10.77 -7.75
N PRO A 151 7.33 11.75 -7.14
CA PRO A 151 6.96 12.23 -5.83
C PRO A 151 5.55 12.85 -5.86
N ALA A 152 4.76 12.55 -4.83
CA ALA A 152 3.47 13.14 -4.56
C ALA A 152 3.58 14.05 -3.34
N SER A 153 2.71 15.06 -3.23
CA SER A 153 2.59 15.82 -1.99
C SER A 153 1.76 15.01 -1.00
N ILE A 154 2.42 14.46 0.01
CA ILE A 154 1.78 13.67 1.08
C ILE A 154 2.10 14.35 2.40
N GLY A 155 1.06 14.70 3.16
CA GLY A 155 1.17 15.33 4.46
C GLY A 155 0.22 14.68 5.44
N GLN A 156 0.73 14.37 6.63
CA GLN A 156 -0.07 13.98 7.77
C GLN A 156 0.45 14.72 9.00
N SER A 157 -0.46 15.38 9.72
CA SER A 157 -0.12 16.11 10.94
C SER A 157 -1.20 15.90 11.98
N ALA A 158 -0.79 15.57 13.20
CA ALA A 158 -1.67 15.56 14.36
C ALA A 158 -1.46 16.84 15.16
N GLN A 159 -2.54 17.56 15.45
CA GLN A 159 -2.54 18.69 16.37
C GLN A 159 -3.74 18.55 17.30
N ASP A 160 -3.49 18.57 18.60
CA ASP A 160 -4.49 18.30 19.64
C ASP A 160 -5.22 16.96 19.37
N ALA A 161 -6.55 16.99 19.27
CA ALA A 161 -7.38 15.84 18.93
C ALA A 161 -7.74 15.78 17.43
N THR A 162 -7.01 16.48 16.55
CA THR A 162 -7.28 16.48 15.10
C THR A 162 -6.12 15.89 14.33
N LEU A 163 -6.40 14.88 13.49
CA LEU A 163 -5.46 14.41 12.47
C LEU A 163 -5.86 15.02 11.13
N ALA A 164 -4.96 15.76 10.49
CA ALA A 164 -5.15 16.27 9.13
C ALA A 164 -4.31 15.46 8.14
N VAL A 165 -4.92 15.07 7.03
CA VAL A 165 -4.27 14.36 5.93
C VAL A 165 -4.49 15.12 4.64
N ARG A 166 -3.40 15.25 3.88
CA ARG A 166 -3.38 15.83 2.53
C ARG A 166 -2.58 14.96 1.59
N LEU A 167 -3.18 14.64 0.46
CA LEU A 167 -2.57 13.89 -0.62
C LEU A 167 -2.85 14.60 -1.94
N THR A 168 -1.82 14.84 -2.73
CA THR A 168 -1.94 15.42 -4.07
C THR A 168 -0.92 14.78 -5.01
N SER A 169 -1.42 14.19 -6.09
CA SER A 169 -0.65 13.71 -7.24
C SER A 169 -1.31 14.19 -8.54
N ALA A 170 -0.84 13.70 -9.69
CA ALA A 170 -1.42 14.03 -10.99
C ALA A 170 -2.91 13.63 -11.11
N PHE A 171 -3.30 12.51 -10.51
CA PHE A 171 -4.64 11.92 -10.68
C PHE A 171 -5.42 11.80 -9.36
N ILE A 172 -4.76 11.98 -8.21
CA ILE A 172 -5.38 11.82 -6.90
C ILE A 172 -5.26 13.11 -6.10
N ARG A 173 -6.38 13.54 -5.53
CA ARG A 173 -6.45 14.59 -4.52
C ARG A 173 -7.31 14.10 -3.37
N PHE A 174 -6.78 14.14 -2.16
CA PHE A 174 -7.52 13.78 -0.97
C PHE A 174 -7.15 14.73 0.16
N GLU A 175 -8.16 15.35 0.78
CA GLU A 175 -8.01 16.21 1.95
C GLU A 175 -9.07 15.84 2.97
N ALA A 176 -8.63 15.39 4.15
CA ALA A 176 -9.52 14.99 5.22
C ALA A 176 -8.98 15.39 6.59
N THR A 177 -9.90 15.55 7.54
CA THR A 177 -9.60 15.69 8.96
C THR A 177 -10.36 14.67 9.79
N LEU A 178 -9.69 14.08 10.78
CA LEU A 178 -10.28 13.18 11.76
C LEU A 178 -10.35 13.88 13.12
N ASP A 179 -11.52 13.84 13.76
CA ASP A 179 -11.70 14.19 15.17
C ASP A 179 -11.39 12.97 16.05
N LEU A 180 -10.16 12.87 16.53
CA LEU A 180 -9.69 11.82 17.43
C LEU A 180 -10.37 11.89 18.80
N GLY A 181 -10.98 13.03 19.18
CA GLY A 181 -11.80 13.15 20.39
C GLY A 181 -13.09 12.35 20.31
N ARG A 182 -13.52 11.97 19.11
CA ARG A 182 -14.63 11.05 18.84
C ARG A 182 -14.19 9.61 18.59
N SER A 183 -12.89 9.32 18.72
CA SER A 183 -12.39 7.98 18.49
C SER A 183 -12.80 7.01 19.60
N GLN A 184 -12.87 5.73 19.25
CA GLN A 184 -13.08 4.64 20.19
C GLN A 184 -11.95 3.62 20.03
N PRO A 185 -11.41 3.09 21.15
CA PRO A 185 -10.44 2.01 21.07
C PRO A 185 -11.13 0.75 20.55
N VAL A 186 -10.54 0.13 19.53
CA VAL A 186 -11.02 -1.14 18.96
C VAL A 186 -9.84 -2.06 18.70
N LEU A 187 -10.06 -3.37 18.77
CA LEU A 187 -9.07 -4.34 18.31
C LEU A 187 -9.27 -4.59 16.81
N PRO A 188 -8.20 -4.74 16.03
CA PRO A 188 -8.32 -5.15 14.64
C PRO A 188 -8.87 -6.57 14.57
N ALA A 189 -9.76 -6.84 13.62
CA ALA A 189 -10.20 -8.20 13.35
C ALA A 189 -9.07 -9.02 12.68
N LEU A 190 -9.07 -10.32 12.93
CA LEU A 190 -8.07 -11.24 12.36
C LEU A 190 -8.08 -11.20 10.83
N ASP A 191 -9.26 -11.14 10.20
CA ASP A 191 -9.39 -11.05 8.75
C ASP A 191 -8.56 -9.88 8.17
N TRP A 192 -8.60 -8.71 8.83
CA TRP A 192 -7.85 -7.55 8.37
C TRP A 192 -6.34 -7.72 8.61
N VAL A 193 -5.94 -8.25 9.76
CA VAL A 193 -4.52 -8.51 10.05
C VAL A 193 -3.95 -9.53 9.06
N GLU A 194 -4.61 -10.66 8.85
CA GLU A 194 -4.19 -11.71 7.92
C GLU A 194 -4.15 -11.23 6.47
N SER A 195 -5.05 -10.31 6.08
CA SER A 195 -4.99 -9.71 4.75
C SER A 195 -3.72 -8.86 4.53
N GLY A 196 -3.10 -8.36 5.59
CA GLY A 196 -1.84 -7.62 5.56
C GLY A 196 -0.59 -8.52 5.47
N ASP A 197 -0.72 -9.81 5.79
CA ASP A 197 0.38 -10.78 5.71
C ASP A 197 0.82 -11.02 4.27
N ARG A 198 -0.05 -10.76 3.29
CA ARG A 198 0.28 -10.85 1.87
C ARG A 198 -0.32 -9.68 1.10
N VAL A 199 0.56 -8.82 0.58
CA VAL A 199 0.18 -7.68 -0.25
C VAL A 199 0.72 -7.89 -1.66
N CYS A 200 -0.18 -8.00 -2.64
CA CYS A 200 0.17 -8.13 -4.05
C CYS A 200 -0.02 -6.80 -4.78
N SER A 201 0.84 -6.52 -5.75
CA SER A 201 0.73 -5.40 -6.68
C SER A 201 -0.02 -5.81 -7.95
N LEU A 202 -0.53 -4.83 -8.72
CA LEU A 202 -1.24 -5.09 -9.99
C LEU A 202 -0.42 -5.87 -11.04
N ASN A 203 0.91 -5.82 -10.96
CA ASN A 203 1.81 -6.60 -11.82
C ASN A 203 2.01 -8.05 -11.34
N GLY A 204 1.29 -8.48 -10.29
CA GLY A 204 1.34 -9.83 -9.74
C GLY A 204 2.49 -10.08 -8.77
N VAL A 205 3.36 -9.11 -8.49
CA VAL A 205 4.42 -9.26 -7.49
C VAL A 205 3.82 -9.12 -6.09
N CYS A 206 4.12 -10.08 -5.20
CA CYS A 206 3.58 -10.10 -3.84
C CYS A 206 4.70 -10.04 -2.81
N ASP A 207 4.47 -9.24 -1.78
CA ASP A 207 5.28 -9.20 -0.56
C ASP A 207 4.56 -10.00 0.53
N ALA A 208 5.33 -10.63 1.42
CA ALA A 208 4.81 -11.22 2.64
C ALA A 208 5.29 -10.44 3.86
N SER A 209 4.39 -10.17 4.80
CA SER A 209 4.68 -9.45 6.05
C SER A 209 4.46 -10.38 7.23
N PHE A 210 5.31 -10.22 8.25
CA PHE A 210 5.23 -10.98 9.50
C PHE A 210 5.27 -9.97 10.64
N TYR A 211 4.10 -9.69 11.21
CA TYR A 211 3.97 -8.76 12.34
C TYR A 211 4.42 -9.39 13.65
N ASP A 212 4.88 -8.56 14.58
CA ASP A 212 4.97 -8.99 15.97
C ASP A 212 3.58 -9.24 16.57
N GLY A 213 3.51 -10.05 17.62
CA GLY A 213 2.23 -10.39 18.26
C GLY A 213 1.52 -9.20 18.92
N ALA A 214 2.17 -8.03 18.96
CA ALA A 214 1.59 -6.83 19.54
C ALA A 214 0.45 -6.28 18.66
N ILE A 215 0.50 -6.50 17.34
CA ILE A 215 -0.53 -6.03 16.41
C ILE A 215 -1.94 -6.54 16.75
N LEU A 216 -2.04 -7.72 17.35
CA LEU A 216 -3.30 -8.39 17.71
C LEU A 216 -3.94 -7.85 19.00
N ASN A 217 -3.12 -7.27 19.88
CA ASN A 217 -3.55 -6.92 21.24
C ASN A 217 -3.50 -5.41 21.52
N GLN A 218 -3.00 -4.62 20.57
CA GLN A 218 -2.94 -3.18 20.68
C GLN A 218 -4.18 -2.54 20.04
N PRO A 219 -4.95 -1.72 20.80
CA PRO A 219 -6.12 -1.07 20.26
C PRO A 219 -5.73 0.01 19.23
N LEU A 220 -6.52 0.08 18.17
CA LEU A 220 -6.55 1.17 17.21
C LEU A 220 -7.56 2.22 17.67
N GLN A 221 -7.36 3.46 17.23
CA GLN A 221 -8.37 4.51 17.38
C GLN A 221 -9.28 4.50 16.16
N ARG A 222 -10.50 4.00 16.32
CA ARG A 222 -11.53 4.05 15.26
C ARG A 222 -12.33 5.33 15.36
N VAL A 223 -12.40 6.08 14.26
CA VAL A 223 -13.26 7.25 14.08
C VAL A 223 -14.36 6.86 13.09
N GLY A 224 -15.62 6.93 13.54
CA GLY A 224 -16.78 6.72 12.67
C GLY A 224 -17.00 7.87 11.70
N PRO A 225 -17.95 7.75 10.75
CA PRO A 225 -18.10 8.70 9.65
C PRO A 225 -18.38 10.13 10.14
N ASP A 226 -19.11 10.28 11.24
CA ASP A 226 -19.44 11.57 11.87
C ASP A 226 -18.24 12.30 12.49
N GLY A 227 -17.09 11.62 12.62
CA GLY A 227 -15.83 12.21 13.06
C GLY A 227 -14.86 12.49 11.91
N ILE A 228 -15.26 12.26 10.66
CA ILE A 228 -14.43 12.38 9.46
C ILE A 228 -14.99 13.49 8.58
N THR A 229 -14.19 14.53 8.32
CA THR A 229 -14.54 15.56 7.34
C THR A 229 -13.67 15.42 6.11
N THR A 230 -14.23 14.91 5.02
CA THR A 230 -13.58 14.89 3.69
C THR A 230 -13.88 16.19 2.96
N ARG A 231 -12.86 17.03 2.76
CA ARG A 231 -13.00 18.31 2.04
C ARG A 231 -12.84 18.15 0.54
N LEU A 232 -11.98 17.22 0.13
CA LEU A 232 -11.69 16.95 -1.27
C LEU A 232 -11.44 15.45 -1.43
N LEU A 233 -12.07 14.86 -2.44
CA LEU A 233 -11.80 13.53 -2.93
C LEU A 233 -11.89 13.54 -4.46
N THR A 234 -10.78 13.27 -5.11
CA THR A 234 -10.68 13.03 -6.54
C THR A 234 -9.74 11.86 -6.71
N THR A 235 -10.22 10.78 -7.29
CA THR A 235 -9.48 9.53 -7.41
C THR A 235 -10.01 8.73 -8.59
N PRO A 236 -9.19 7.91 -9.28
CA PRO A 236 -9.66 7.00 -10.32
C PRO A 236 -10.72 5.99 -9.85
N TRP A 237 -10.89 5.86 -8.53
CA TRP A 237 -11.76 4.88 -7.89
C TRP A 237 -13.15 5.42 -7.53
N ASP A 238 -13.43 6.69 -7.83
CA ASP A 238 -14.64 7.41 -7.40
C ASP A 238 -15.96 6.75 -7.84
N ALA A 239 -15.96 6.09 -9.00
CA ALA A 239 -17.10 5.33 -9.50
C ALA A 239 -17.45 4.11 -8.62
N PHE A 240 -16.51 3.60 -7.83
CA PHE A 240 -16.65 2.34 -7.08
C PHE A 240 -16.86 2.53 -5.58
N ILE A 241 -16.67 3.75 -5.05
CA ILE A 241 -16.70 4.01 -3.61
C ILE A 241 -17.76 5.03 -3.22
N GLU A 242 -18.18 4.97 -1.96
CA GLU A 242 -18.82 6.12 -1.32
C GLU A 242 -17.80 7.26 -1.10
N ALA A 243 -18.21 8.51 -1.32
CA ALA A 243 -17.31 9.67 -1.18
C ALA A 243 -16.89 9.93 0.28
N GLN A 244 -17.74 9.55 1.23
CA GLN A 244 -17.47 9.61 2.66
C GLN A 244 -16.90 8.25 3.11
N PRO A 245 -15.73 8.22 3.77
CA PRO A 245 -15.24 6.99 4.42
C PRO A 245 -16.25 6.47 5.43
N SER A 246 -16.47 5.16 5.46
CA SER A 246 -17.35 4.54 6.46
C SER A 246 -16.71 4.58 7.85
N GLN A 247 -15.39 4.52 7.91
CA GLN A 247 -14.59 4.70 9.11
C GLN A 247 -13.14 5.03 8.77
N ALA A 248 -12.41 5.57 9.74
CA ALA A 248 -10.98 5.67 9.71
C ALA A 248 -10.40 5.01 10.97
N THR A 249 -9.25 4.37 10.84
CA THR A 249 -8.50 3.83 11.97
C THR A 249 -7.13 4.48 12.04
N VAL A 250 -6.69 4.83 13.25
CA VAL A 250 -5.37 5.39 13.50
C VAL A 250 -4.64 4.46 14.46
N ARG A 251 -3.44 4.05 14.07
CA ARG A 251 -2.55 3.25 14.92
C ARG A 251 -1.64 4.21 15.70
N PRO A 252 -1.78 4.30 17.03
CA PRO A 252 -0.99 5.22 17.85
C PRO A 252 0.43 4.71 18.14
N LEU A 253 0.65 3.40 18.01
CA LEU A 253 1.93 2.75 18.29
C LEU A 253 2.54 2.16 17.01
N PRO A 254 3.87 2.08 16.91
CA PRO A 254 4.50 1.54 15.72
C PRO A 254 4.21 0.04 15.57
N ALA A 255 4.02 -0.41 14.33
CA ALA A 255 3.96 -1.82 13.99
C ALA A 255 5.38 -2.32 13.68
N ILE A 256 5.83 -3.32 14.42
CA ILE A 256 7.12 -3.99 14.18
C ILE A 256 6.85 -5.21 13.31
N MET A 257 7.57 -5.32 12.20
CA MET A 257 7.38 -6.43 11.27
C MET A 257 8.68 -6.84 10.58
N ALA A 258 8.67 -8.03 10.01
CA ALA A 258 9.62 -8.48 9.02
C ALA A 258 8.91 -8.61 7.67
N VAL A 259 9.56 -8.20 6.58
CA VAL A 259 9.01 -8.30 5.22
C VAL A 259 9.88 -9.22 4.38
N ASN A 260 9.24 -10.15 3.67
CA ASN A 260 9.84 -10.92 2.58
C ASN A 260 9.32 -10.35 1.24
N PRO A 261 10.08 -9.45 0.60
CA PRO A 261 9.64 -8.84 -0.63
C PRO A 261 9.66 -9.86 -1.78
N TRP A 262 8.68 -9.74 -2.68
CA TRP A 262 8.63 -10.47 -3.96
C TRP A 262 8.66 -11.99 -3.78
N VAL A 263 7.99 -12.50 -2.72
CA VAL A 263 8.01 -13.91 -2.30
C VAL A 263 7.55 -14.89 -3.37
N ASN A 264 6.79 -14.42 -4.37
CA ASN A 264 6.27 -15.22 -5.47
C ASN A 264 7.03 -15.05 -6.79
N VAL A 265 8.11 -14.27 -6.82
CA VAL A 265 8.96 -14.11 -8.01
C VAL A 265 10.00 -15.22 -8.01
N THR A 266 9.99 -16.05 -9.05
CA THR A 266 11.01 -17.10 -9.21
C THR A 266 12.37 -16.47 -9.51
N PRO A 267 13.45 -16.92 -8.88
CA PRO A 267 14.79 -16.41 -9.16
C PRO A 267 15.20 -16.69 -10.61
N LEU A 268 15.92 -15.73 -11.20
CA LEU A 268 16.50 -15.92 -12.53
C LEU A 268 17.48 -17.10 -12.53
N GLY A 269 17.33 -18.00 -13.51
CA GLY A 269 18.20 -19.17 -13.69
C GLY A 269 17.74 -20.46 -13.01
N VAL A 270 16.62 -20.44 -12.27
CA VAL A 270 15.97 -21.66 -11.77
C VAL A 270 14.84 -22.02 -12.72
N SER A 271 15.05 -23.01 -13.59
CA SER A 271 13.96 -23.59 -14.37
C SER A 271 13.02 -24.34 -13.42
N THR A 272 11.75 -23.97 -13.38
CA THR A 272 10.72 -24.82 -12.78
C THR A 272 10.67 -26.16 -13.53
N PRO A 273 10.67 -27.30 -12.84
CA PRO A 273 10.45 -28.60 -13.47
C PRO A 273 9.05 -28.70 -14.10
#